data_AF-A0A7K1AHL1-F1
#
_entry.id   AF-A0A7K1AHL1-F1
#
_cell.length_a   1.000
_cell.length_b   1.000
_cell.length_c   1.000
_cell.angle_alpha   90.00
_cell.angle_beta   90.00
_cell.angle_gamma   90.00
#
_symmetry.space_group_name_H-M   'P 1'
#
loop_
_entity.id
_entity.type
_entity.pdbx_description
1 polymer ?
#
loop_
_entity_poly.entity_id
_entity_poly.type
_entity_poly.pdbx_seq_one_letter_code
_entity_poly.pdbx_strand_id
1 'polypeptide(L)' 'MISFNQVSLIYPQAQKTIFNELTFSVPEGELLLIMGQTGSGKSSLLKLINGLVP' A
#
# COMPACT_ATOMS: atom_id res chain seq x y z
N MET A 1 13.75 -3.03 6.68
CA MET A 1 12.42 -3.45 7.18
C MET A 1 11.35 -2.48 6.65
N ILE A 2 10.25 -2.99 6.09
CA ILE A 2 9.05 -2.22 5.71
C ILE A 2 7.94 -2.56 6.71
N SER A 3 7.22 -1.58 7.23
CA SER A 3 6.09 -1.81 8.15
C SER A 3 4.97 -0.82 7.93
N PHE A 4 3.76 -1.34 7.80
CA PHE A 4 2.51 -0.61 7.74
C PHE A 4 1.66 -1.03 8.93
N ASN A 5 1.13 -0.06 9.67
CA ASN A 5 0.26 -0.29 10.80
C ASN A 5 -1.03 0.53 10.62
N GLN A 6 -2.15 -0.15 10.38
CA GLN A 6 -3.48 0.45 10.20
C GLN A 6 -3.52 1.59 9.16
N VAL A 7 -2.77 1.45 8.07
CA VAL A 7 -2.67 2.49 7.05
C VAL A 7 -3.90 2.49 6.15
N SER A 8 -4.53 3.65 6.02
CA SER A 8 -5.63 3.86 5.08
C SER A 8 -5.23 4.84 3.99
N LEU A 9 -5.66 4.58 2.76
CA LEU A 9 -5.34 5.43 1.61
C LEU A 9 -6.59 5.69 0.76
N ILE A 10 -6.84 6.97 0.53
CA ILE A 10 -7.81 7.48 -0.44
C ILE A 10 -7.17 8.65 -1.19
N TYR A 11 -7.35 8.72 -2.51
CA TYR A 11 -6.90 9.87 -3.29
C TYR A 11 -7.98 10.95 -3.33
N PRO A 12 -7.60 12.23 -3.55
CA PRO A 12 -8.57 13.29 -3.82
C PRO A 12 -9.53 12.85 -4.93
N GLN A 13 -10.82 13.12 -4.74
CA GLN A 13 -11.90 12.81 -5.69
C GLN A 13 -12.19 11.31 -5.92
N ALA A 14 -11.47 10.40 -5.25
CA ALA A 14 -11.81 8.99 -5.28
C ALA A 14 -13.08 8.73 -4.44
N GLN A 15 -14.03 7.98 -5.00
CA GLN A 15 -15.23 7.55 -4.28
C GLN A 15 -15.00 6.32 -3.39
N LYS A 16 -13.89 5.62 -3.62
CA LYS A 16 -13.55 4.36 -2.95
C LYS A 16 -12.19 4.45 -2.30
N THR A 17 -12.13 4.07 -1.03
CA THR A 17 -10.89 3.85 -0.28
C THR A 17 -10.11 2.70 -0.91
N ILE A 18 -8.82 2.93 -1.20
CA ILE A 18 -7.92 1.93 -1.78
C ILE A 18 -7.50 0.91 -0.73
N PHE A 19 -7.01 1.42 0.41
CA PHE A 19 -6.63 0.62 1.57
C PHE A 19 -7.41 1.09 2.78
N ASN A 20 -8.01 0.15 3.51
CA ASN A 20 -8.72 0.41 4.76
C ASN A 20 -8.01 -0.39 5.85
N GLU A 21 -7.30 0.31 6.75
CA GLU A 21 -6.55 -0.27 7.87
C GLU A 21 -5.52 -1.36 7.48
N LEU A 22 -4.80 -1.15 6.36
CA LEU A 22 -3.78 -2.07 5.90
C LEU A 22 -2.65 -2.20 6.92
N THR A 23 -2.41 -3.44 7.38
CA THR A 23 -1.36 -3.79 8.32
C THR A 23 -0.55 -4.95 7.78
N PHE A 24 0.75 -4.74 7.57
CA PHE A 24 1.70 -5.79 7.18
C PHE A 24 3.14 -5.35 7.47
N SER A 25 4.05 -6.30 7.47
CA SER A 25 5.49 -6.04 7.59
C SER A 25 6.27 -6.93 6.65
N VAL A 26 7.37 -6.38 6.10
CA VAL A 26 8.36 -7.12 5.32
C VAL A 26 9.70 -7.00 6.03
N PRO A 27 10.25 -8.13 6.52
CA PRO A 27 11.60 -8.19 7.05
C PRO A 27 12.66 -7.72 6.06
N GLU A 28 13.83 -7.35 6.59
CA GLU A 28 14.95 -6.98 5.73
C GLU A 28 15.51 -8.20 4.99
N GLY A 29 15.87 -8.02 3.72
CA GLY A 29 16.38 -9.09 2.87
C GLY A 29 15.31 -9.99 2.24
N GLU A 30 14.02 -9.80 2.55
CA GLU A 30 12.94 -10.60 1.95
C GLU A 30 12.49 -10.08 0.58
N LEU A 31 12.13 -11.03 -0.29
CA LEU A 31 11.47 -10.76 -1.58
C LEU A 31 9.95 -10.94 -1.42
N LEU A 32 9.21 -9.85 -1.56
CA LEU A 32 7.75 -9.85 -1.54
C LEU A 32 7.16 -9.72 -2.96
N LEU A 33 6.21 -10.58 -3.30
CA LEU A 33 5.39 -10.44 -4.51
C LEU A 33 4.04 -9.78 -4.18
N ILE A 34 3.73 -8.68 -4.87
CA ILE A 34 2.43 -7.99 -4.76
C ILE A 34 1.52 -8.42 -5.93
N MET A 35 0.41 -9.08 -5.64
CA MET A 35 -0.57 -9.51 -6.65
C MET A 35 -1.96 -8.92 -6.41
N GLY A 36 -2.77 -8.88 -7.47
CA GLY A 36 -4.15 -8.41 -7.41
C GLY A 36 -4.65 -7.90 -8.77
N GLN A 37 -5.97 -7.78 -8.92
CA GLN A 37 -6.62 -7.30 -10.15
C GLN A 37 -6.21 -5.87 -10.52
N THR A 38 -6.40 -5.47 -11.77
CA THR A 38 -6.20 -4.07 -12.20
C THR A 38 -7.07 -3.14 -11.33
N GLY A 39 -6.47 -2.04 -10.86
CA GLY A 39 -7.15 -1.09 -9.95
C GLY A 39 -7.15 -1.48 -8.46
N SER A 40 -6.58 -2.62 -8.06
CA SER A 40 -6.54 -3.07 -6.65
C SER A 40 -5.62 -2.26 -5.72
N GLY A 41 -4.95 -1.20 -6.22
CA GLY A 41 -4.07 -0.37 -5.40
C GLY A 41 -2.57 -0.73 -5.41
N LYS A 42 -2.12 -1.72 -6.18
CA LYS A 42 -0.69 -2.16 -6.21
C LYS A 42 0.31 -1.00 -6.40
N SER A 43 0.10 -0.17 -7.43
CA SER A 43 0.95 1.00 -7.67
C SER A 43 0.87 2.03 -6.54
N SER A 44 -0.29 2.15 -5.88
CA SER A 44 -0.45 3.02 -4.71
C SER A 44 0.34 2.50 -3.50
N LEU A 45 0.35 1.18 -3.28
CA LEU A 45 1.17 0.57 -2.23
C LEU A 45 2.67 0.82 -2.48
N LEU A 46 3.13 0.65 -3.72
CA LEU A 46 4.52 0.96 -4.08
C LEU A 46 4.86 2.43 -3.90
N LYS A 47 3.93 3.35 -4.18
CA LYS A 47 4.15 4.78 -3.91
C LYS A 47 4.25 5.08 -2.41
N LEU A 48 3.41 4.45 -1.58
CA LEU A 48 3.50 4.56 -0.12
C LEU A 48 4.84 4.03 0.41
N ILE A 49 5.28 2.86 -0.06
CA ILE A 49 6.58 2.27 0.33
C ILE A 49 7.75 3.22 -0.01
N ASN A 50 7.66 3.92 -1.14
CA ASN A 50 8.67 4.88 -1.59
C ASN A 50 8.50 6.29 -0.99
N GLY A 51 7.51 6.53 -0.12
CA GLY A 51 7.25 7.86 0.45
C GLY A 51 6.76 8.90 -0.56
N LEU A 52 6.17 8.47 -1.69
CA LEU A 52 5.67 9.35 -2.75
C LEU A 52 4.22 9.83 -2.52
N VAL A 53 3.57 9.29 -1.50
CA VAL A 53 2.22 9.70 -1.04
C VAL A 53 2.30 9.79 0.49
N PRO A 54 1.77 10.87 1.09
CA PRO A 54 1.71 11.00 2.55
C PRO A 54 0.76 10.00 3.20
#